data_AF-A0A2D7AQ35-F1
#
_entry.id   AF-A0A2D7AQ35-F1
#
_cell.length_a   1.000
_cell.length_b   1.000
_cell.length_c   1.000
_cell.angle_alpha   90.00
_cell.angle_beta   90.00
_cell.angle_gamma   90.00
#
_symmetry.space_group_name_H-M   'P 1'
#
loop_
_entity.id
_entity.type
_entity.pdbx_description
1 polymer ?
#
loop_
_entity_poly.entity_id
_entity_poly.type
_entity_poly.pdbx_seq_one_letter_code
_entity_poly.pdbx_strand_id
1 'polypeptide(L)'
;MEEEIENKPKLNFKEYLNRNKKKILGVTSFIILIVFVIIIMNEIQKKQNIEISKDYNMAKILIEKESFNEAVNILENIINQNNIFYSPSALNLIIDNNLIKEKTKVLSYFDQIIFKVKLDQETKNLFIFKRILFIGDEIEENELISGLKPILNSDSLWKKTVIDYIKKYYLSRGELNKAKEFETTIIK
;
A
#
# COMPACT_ATOMS: atom_id res chain seq x y z
N MET A 1 24.97 -63.42 4.03
CA MET A 1 23.66 -62.79 4.30
C MET A 1 23.51 -61.75 3.22
N GLU A 2 23.04 -62.18 2.06
CA GLU A 2 22.86 -61.31 0.88
C GLU A 2 21.55 -60.54 1.07
N GLU A 3 21.62 -59.21 1.00
CA GLU A 3 20.44 -58.35 1.00
C GLU A 3 19.63 -58.59 -0.28
N GLU A 4 18.39 -59.07 -0.12
CA GLU A 4 17.38 -59.02 -1.18
C GLU A 4 17.13 -57.57 -1.56
N ILE A 5 17.62 -57.15 -2.73
CA ILE A 5 17.24 -55.89 -3.34
C ILE A 5 15.78 -56.01 -3.78
N GLU A 6 14.87 -55.51 -2.94
CA GLU A 6 13.44 -55.39 -3.23
C GLU A 6 13.24 -54.59 -4.54
N ASN A 7 12.95 -55.30 -5.63
CA ASN A 7 12.63 -54.71 -6.93
C ASN A 7 11.29 -53.96 -6.85
N LYS A 8 11.34 -52.67 -6.48
CA LYS A 8 10.17 -51.79 -6.53
C LYS A 8 9.62 -51.76 -7.96
N PRO A 9 8.29 -51.93 -8.16
CA PRO A 9 7.72 -51.94 -9.50
C PRO A 9 8.02 -50.61 -10.20
N LYS A 10 8.65 -50.68 -11.37
CA LYS A 10 8.89 -49.50 -12.22
C LYS A 10 7.54 -48.93 -12.63
N LEU A 11 7.25 -47.70 -12.22
CA LEU A 11 6.01 -47.00 -12.55
C LEU A 11 5.88 -46.88 -14.09
N ASN A 12 4.96 -47.63 -14.68
CA ASN A 12 4.70 -47.54 -16.11
C ASN A 12 3.83 -46.29 -16.40
N PHE A 13 4.48 -45.18 -16.70
CA PHE A 13 3.83 -43.88 -16.91
C PHE A 13 2.74 -43.94 -18.00
N LYS A 14 2.95 -44.75 -19.05
CA LYS A 14 1.99 -44.91 -20.16
C LYS A 14 0.68 -45.56 -19.68
N GLU A 15 0.78 -46.60 -18.84
CA GLU A 15 -0.39 -47.27 -18.27
C GLU A 15 -1.14 -46.37 -17.29
N TYR A 16 -0.42 -45.60 -16.48
CA TYR A 16 -1.00 -44.64 -15.56
C TYR A 16 -1.80 -43.54 -16.28
N LEU A 17 -1.24 -42.95 -17.35
CA LEU A 17 -1.93 -41.95 -18.17
C LEU A 17 -3.21 -42.53 -18.78
N ASN A 18 -3.15 -43.75 -19.31
CA ASN A 18 -4.31 -44.38 -19.94
C ASN A 18 -5.41 -44.71 -18.92
N ARG A 19 -5.03 -45.24 -17.74
CA ARG A 19 -5.96 -45.56 -16.65
C ARG A 19 -6.68 -44.33 -16.11
N ASN A 20 -6.01 -43.18 -16.06
CA ASN A 20 -6.54 -41.95 -15.49
C ASN A 20 -6.92 -40.88 -16.53
N LYS A 21 -6.98 -41.22 -17.83
CA LYS A 21 -7.12 -40.28 -18.95
C LYS A 21 -8.25 -39.26 -18.77
N LYS A 22 -9.43 -39.67 -18.31
CA LYS A 22 -10.57 -38.77 -18.06
C LYS A 22 -10.30 -37.75 -16.96
N LYS A 23 -9.66 -38.17 -15.87
CA LYS A 23 -9.26 -37.27 -14.76
C LYS A 23 -8.21 -36.27 -15.23
N ILE A 24 -7.23 -36.74 -16.00
CA ILE A 24 -6.16 -35.89 -16.57
C ILE A 24 -6.75 -34.84 -17.52
N LEU A 25 -7.66 -35.24 -18.41
CA LEU A 25 -8.35 -34.30 -19.30
C LEU A 25 -9.16 -33.25 -18.52
N GLY A 26 -9.88 -33.66 -17.48
CA GLY A 26 -10.62 -32.75 -16.60
C GLY A 26 -9.71 -31.73 -15.92
N VAL A 27 -8.62 -32.19 -15.30
CA VAL A 27 -7.63 -31.31 -14.65
C VAL A 27 -6.98 -30.36 -15.66
N THR A 28 -6.60 -30.86 -16.83
CA THR A 28 -5.99 -30.03 -17.88
C THR A 28 -6.95 -28.94 -18.38
N SER A 29 -8.21 -29.31 -18.63
CA SER A 29 -9.25 -28.35 -19.03
C SER A 29 -9.50 -27.29 -17.95
N PHE A 30 -9.48 -27.68 -16.67
CA PHE A 30 -9.64 -26.76 -15.56
C PHE A 30 -8.48 -25.77 -15.45
N ILE A 31 -7.23 -26.23 -15.63
CA ILE A 31 -6.05 -25.36 -15.67
C ILE A 31 -6.15 -24.35 -16.81
N ILE A 32 -6.56 -24.79 -18.00
CA ILE A 32 -6.76 -23.89 -19.16
C ILE A 32 -7.79 -22.80 -18.83
N LEU A 33 -8.90 -23.16 -18.17
CA LEU A 33 -9.93 -22.20 -17.75
C LEU A 33 -9.35 -21.14 -16.79
N ILE A 34 -8.55 -21.55 -15.79
CA ILE A 34 -7.89 -20.64 -14.86
C ILE A 34 -6.99 -19.65 -15.61
N VAL A 35 -6.19 -20.14 -16.58
CA VAL A 35 -5.31 -19.29 -17.38
C VAL A 35 -6.11 -18.23 -18.15
N PHE A 36 -7.24 -18.61 -18.77
CA PHE A 36 -8.12 -17.66 -19.45
C PHE A 36 -8.67 -16.59 -18.50
N VAL A 37 -9.13 -17.00 -17.30
CA VAL A 37 -9.62 -16.04 -16.28
C VAL A 37 -8.53 -15.04 -15.90
N ILE A 38 -7.30 -15.49 -15.67
CA ILE A 38 -6.17 -14.61 -15.34
C ILE A 38 -5.89 -13.60 -16.46
N ILE A 39 -5.86 -14.05 -17.72
CA ILE A 39 -5.61 -13.16 -18.88
C ILE A 39 -6.70 -12.09 -18.99
N ILE A 40 -7.97 -12.49 -18.88
CA ILE A 40 -9.11 -11.57 -18.97
C ILE A 40 -9.05 -10.55 -17.82
N MET A 41 -8.78 -11.01 -16.58
CA MET A 41 -8.65 -10.12 -15.43
C MET A 41 -7.52 -9.10 -15.61
N ASN A 42 -6.38 -9.53 -16.14
CA ASN A 42 -5.24 -8.65 -16.40
C ASN A 42 -5.59 -7.56 -17.43
N GLU A 43 -6.31 -7.91 -18.49
CA GLU A 43 -6.74 -6.94 -19.51
C GLU A 43 -7.74 -5.92 -18.95
N ILE A 44 -8.67 -6.36 -18.09
CA ILE A 44 -9.61 -5.46 -17.40
C ILE A 44 -8.85 -4.47 -16.51
N GLN A 45 -7.91 -4.97 -15.68
CA GLN A 45 -7.10 -4.12 -14.81
C GLN A 45 -6.26 -3.11 -15.60
N LYS A 46 -5.69 -3.53 -16.75
CA LYS A 46 -4.95 -2.64 -17.63
C LYS A 46 -5.82 -1.50 -18.16
N LYS A 47 -7.04 -1.79 -18.61
CA LYS A 47 -7.98 -0.77 -19.09
C LYS A 47 -8.37 0.21 -17.99
N GLN A 48 -8.67 -0.30 -16.79
CA GLN A 48 -8.94 0.55 -15.62
C GLN A 48 -7.77 1.48 -15.30
N ASN A 49 -6.53 0.98 -15.31
CA ASN A 49 -5.35 1.81 -15.07
C ASN A 49 -5.17 2.91 -16.13
N ILE A 50 -5.51 2.64 -17.40
CA ILE A 50 -5.46 3.65 -18.46
C ILE A 50 -6.51 4.74 -18.22
N GLU A 51 -7.72 4.37 -17.80
CA GLU A 51 -8.79 5.32 -17.48
C GLU A 51 -8.42 6.20 -16.29
N ILE A 52 -7.98 5.60 -15.18
CA ILE A 52 -7.50 6.34 -14.01
C ILE A 52 -6.34 7.28 -14.36
N SER A 53 -5.43 6.85 -15.24
CA SER A 53 -4.33 7.69 -15.72
C SER A 53 -4.83 8.91 -16.47
N LYS A 54 -5.84 8.76 -17.33
CA LYS A 54 -6.46 9.88 -18.05
C LYS A 54 -7.12 10.84 -17.08
N ASP A 55 -7.89 10.33 -16.13
CA ASP A 55 -8.54 11.13 -15.09
C ASP A 55 -7.52 11.90 -14.25
N TYR A 56 -6.44 11.23 -13.84
CA TYR A 56 -5.37 11.86 -13.07
C TYR A 56 -4.68 13.00 -13.85
N ASN A 57 -4.40 12.79 -15.14
CA ASN A 57 -3.83 13.82 -16.00
C ASN A 57 -4.83 14.95 -16.26
N MET A 58 -6.12 14.65 -16.40
CA MET A 58 -7.18 15.65 -16.53
C MET A 58 -7.26 16.52 -15.28
N ALA A 59 -7.20 15.93 -14.08
CA ALA A 59 -7.18 16.66 -12.83
C ALA A 59 -5.98 17.63 -12.76
N LYS A 60 -4.79 17.22 -13.22
CA LYS A 60 -3.62 18.12 -13.33
C LYS A 60 -3.89 19.31 -14.25
N ILE A 61 -4.43 19.06 -15.45
CA ILE A 61 -4.79 20.13 -16.40
C ILE A 61 -5.83 21.08 -15.79
N LEU A 62 -6.81 20.57 -15.06
CA LEU A 62 -7.83 21.38 -14.38
C LEU A 62 -7.24 22.24 -13.26
N ILE A 63 -6.28 21.71 -12.49
CA ILE A 63 -5.54 22.49 -11.49
C ILE A 63 -4.78 23.64 -12.16
N GLU A 64 -4.08 23.40 -13.26
CA GLU A 64 -3.36 24.43 -14.02
C GLU A 64 -4.31 25.51 -14.58
N LYS A 65 -5.57 25.14 -14.86
CA LYS A 65 -6.63 26.06 -15.31
C LYS A 65 -7.44 26.66 -14.17
N GLU A 66 -7.01 26.48 -12.92
CA GLU A 66 -7.69 26.97 -11.71
C GLU A 66 -9.14 26.44 -11.54
N SER A 67 -9.49 25.34 -12.22
CA SER A 67 -10.78 24.65 -12.12
C SER A 67 -10.79 23.66 -10.96
N PHE A 68 -10.54 24.17 -9.74
CA PHE A 68 -10.22 23.33 -8.57
C PHE A 68 -11.35 22.40 -8.13
N ASN A 69 -12.61 22.84 -8.18
CA ASN A 69 -13.74 22.00 -7.75
C ASN A 69 -13.87 20.73 -8.63
N GLU A 70 -13.69 20.89 -9.94
CA GLU A 70 -13.73 19.76 -10.88
C GLU A 70 -12.53 18.84 -10.69
N ALA A 71 -11.33 19.41 -10.48
CA ALA A 71 -10.15 18.64 -10.15
C ALA A 71 -10.33 17.82 -8.87
N VAL A 72 -10.88 18.42 -7.80
CA VAL A 72 -11.16 17.73 -6.54
C VAL A 72 -12.11 16.56 -6.75
N ASN A 73 -13.22 16.75 -7.46
CA ASN A 73 -14.17 15.66 -7.74
C ASN A 73 -13.51 14.47 -8.44
N ILE A 74 -12.63 14.74 -9.43
CA ILE A 74 -11.89 13.69 -10.12
C ILE A 74 -10.91 12.99 -9.17
N LEU A 75 -10.14 13.74 -8.38
CA LEU A 75 -9.15 13.18 -7.45
C LEU A 75 -9.80 12.35 -6.35
N GLU A 76 -10.95 12.77 -5.82
CA GLU A 76 -11.73 11.99 -4.85
C GLU A 76 -12.20 10.66 -5.46
N ASN A 77 -12.68 10.69 -6.71
CA ASN A 77 -13.04 9.46 -7.43
C ASN A 77 -11.84 8.53 -7.59
N ILE A 78 -10.65 9.06 -7.92
CA ILE A 78 -9.42 8.27 -8.02
C ILE A 78 -9.03 7.65 -6.66
N ILE A 79 -9.16 8.40 -5.55
CA ILE A 79 -8.90 7.88 -4.21
C ILE A 79 -9.85 6.71 -3.89
N ASN A 80 -11.13 6.82 -4.24
CA ASN A 80 -12.15 5.80 -4.00
C ASN A 80 -11.93 4.49 -4.75
N GLN A 81 -11.19 4.51 -5.86
CA GLN A 81 -10.85 3.30 -6.61
C GLN A 81 -9.75 2.45 -5.94
N ASN A 82 -9.09 2.96 -4.90
CA ASN A 82 -8.04 2.27 -4.14
C ASN A 82 -6.90 1.69 -5.02
N ASN A 83 -6.58 2.39 -6.11
CA ASN A 83 -5.48 2.05 -6.99
C ASN A 83 -4.14 2.25 -6.27
N ILE A 84 -3.24 1.26 -6.39
CA ILE A 84 -1.95 1.23 -5.67
C ILE A 84 -1.02 2.40 -6.01
N PHE A 85 -1.17 3.02 -7.18
CA PHE A 85 -0.33 4.13 -7.63
C PHE A 85 -1.09 5.45 -7.64
N TYR A 86 -2.26 5.47 -8.27
CA TYR A 86 -2.99 6.71 -8.51
C TYR A 86 -3.76 7.23 -7.29
N SER A 87 -4.26 6.36 -6.40
CA SER A 87 -4.94 6.84 -5.18
C SER A 87 -3.97 7.57 -4.24
N PRO A 88 -2.78 7.02 -3.92
CA PRO A 88 -1.72 7.76 -3.22
C PRO A 88 -1.32 9.07 -3.91
N SER A 89 -1.19 9.03 -5.24
CA SER A 89 -0.76 10.19 -6.04
C SER A 89 -1.83 11.28 -6.08
N ALA A 90 -3.11 10.91 -6.08
CA ALA A 90 -4.22 11.85 -6.03
C ALA A 90 -4.27 12.58 -4.69
N LEU A 91 -4.07 11.86 -3.57
CA LEU A 91 -3.97 12.47 -2.25
C LEU A 91 -2.80 13.47 -2.17
N ASN A 92 -1.61 13.09 -2.66
CA ASN A 92 -0.48 14.02 -2.70
C ASN A 92 -0.84 15.28 -3.52
N LEU A 93 -1.48 15.13 -4.69
CA LEU A 93 -1.85 16.25 -5.54
C LEU A 93 -2.85 17.21 -4.85
N ILE A 94 -3.81 16.67 -4.10
CA ILE A 94 -4.75 17.45 -3.26
C ILE A 94 -3.98 18.28 -2.23
N ILE A 95 -3.01 17.67 -1.53
CA ILE A 95 -2.24 18.31 -0.47
C ILE A 95 -1.30 19.37 -1.05
N ASP A 96 -0.51 19.01 -2.07
CA ASP A 96 0.51 19.86 -2.68
C ASP A 96 -0.08 21.15 -3.26
N ASN A 97 -1.34 21.11 -3.71
CA ASN A 97 -2.05 22.26 -4.27
C ASN A 97 -3.08 22.87 -3.30
N ASN A 98 -3.11 22.43 -2.02
CA ASN A 98 -4.06 22.90 -1.00
C ASN A 98 -5.53 22.91 -1.48
N LEU A 99 -5.96 21.89 -2.23
CA LEU A 99 -7.26 21.87 -2.91
C LEU A 99 -8.45 21.70 -1.96
N ILE A 100 -8.23 21.16 -0.77
CA ILE A 100 -9.26 20.92 0.25
C ILE A 100 -8.83 21.56 1.56
N LYS A 101 -9.66 22.48 2.08
CA LYS A 101 -9.40 23.19 3.34
C LYS A 101 -9.79 22.37 4.58
N GLU A 102 -10.73 21.45 4.43
CA GLU A 102 -11.23 20.65 5.53
C GLU A 102 -10.21 19.57 5.93
N LYS A 103 -9.47 19.81 7.01
CA LYS A 103 -8.41 18.92 7.52
C LYS A 103 -8.92 17.50 7.80
N THR A 104 -10.09 17.36 8.41
CA THR A 104 -10.74 16.07 8.71
C THR A 104 -10.99 15.24 7.45
N LYS A 105 -11.41 15.90 6.36
CA LYS A 105 -11.61 15.26 5.06
C LYS A 105 -10.31 14.73 4.49
N VAL A 106 -9.23 15.52 4.51
CA VAL A 106 -7.91 15.06 4.03
C VAL A 106 -7.35 13.92 4.89
N LEU A 107 -7.52 13.99 6.22
CA LEU A 107 -7.15 12.90 7.13
C LEU A 107 -7.92 11.60 6.82
N SER A 108 -9.19 11.68 6.44
CA SER A 108 -9.96 10.50 6.01
C SER A 108 -9.38 9.84 4.76
N TYR A 109 -8.79 10.62 3.85
CA TYR A 109 -8.10 10.09 2.68
C TYR A 109 -6.78 9.42 3.05
N PHE A 110 -6.02 9.97 4.00
CA PHE A 110 -4.85 9.26 4.55
C PHE A 110 -5.25 7.90 5.10
N ASP A 111 -6.31 7.82 5.90
CA ASP A 111 -6.78 6.56 6.47
C ASP A 111 -7.20 5.58 5.36
N GLN A 112 -7.89 6.05 4.33
CA GLN A 112 -8.23 5.24 3.16
C GLN A 112 -6.99 4.69 2.45
N ILE A 113 -5.98 5.53 2.20
CA ILE A 113 -4.73 5.09 1.58
C ILE A 113 -4.00 4.06 2.45
N ILE A 114 -3.92 4.28 3.76
CA ILE A 114 -3.19 3.41 4.69
C ILE A 114 -3.88 2.05 4.89
N PHE A 115 -5.22 2.02 4.92
CA PHE A 115 -5.97 0.82 5.31
C PHE A 115 -6.64 0.08 4.15
N LYS A 116 -7.01 0.75 3.06
CA LYS A 116 -7.75 0.12 1.94
C LYS A 116 -6.88 -0.17 0.72
N VAL A 117 -5.83 0.63 0.48
CA VAL A 117 -4.93 0.42 -0.66
C VAL A 117 -3.90 -0.67 -0.32
N LYS A 118 -3.66 -1.59 -1.26
CA LYS A 118 -2.70 -2.69 -1.11
C LYS A 118 -1.25 -2.22 -1.31
N LEU A 119 -0.81 -1.29 -0.46
CA LEU A 119 0.56 -0.77 -0.46
C LEU A 119 1.53 -1.76 0.18
N ASP A 120 2.78 -1.74 -0.26
CA ASP A 120 3.87 -2.37 0.48
C ASP A 120 4.09 -1.66 1.82
N GLN A 121 4.79 -2.34 2.73
CA GLN A 121 4.93 -1.86 4.10
C GLN A 121 5.68 -0.52 4.19
N GLU A 122 6.70 -0.28 3.37
CA GLU A 122 7.49 0.96 3.45
C GLU A 122 6.71 2.14 2.86
N THR A 123 5.96 1.92 1.78
CA THR A 123 5.05 2.95 1.27
C THR A 123 3.93 3.25 2.26
N LYS A 124 3.38 2.22 2.93
CA LYS A 124 2.38 2.41 3.99
C LYS A 124 2.94 3.21 5.17
N ASN A 125 4.16 2.89 5.61
CA ASN A 125 4.85 3.62 6.68
C ASN A 125 5.10 5.09 6.30
N LEU A 126 5.45 5.37 5.03
CA LEU A 126 5.55 6.74 4.53
C LEU A 126 4.21 7.49 4.66
N PHE A 127 3.09 6.88 4.28
CA PHE A 127 1.78 7.52 4.41
C PHE A 127 1.34 7.72 5.87
N ILE A 128 1.67 6.78 6.77
CA ILE A 128 1.47 6.96 8.22
C ILE A 128 2.25 8.19 8.69
N PHE A 129 3.52 8.32 8.32
CA PHE A 129 4.33 9.45 8.74
C PHE A 129 3.82 10.77 8.13
N LYS A 130 3.48 10.79 6.83
CA LYS A 130 2.88 11.96 6.18
C LYS A 130 1.57 12.40 6.83
N ARG A 131 0.72 11.47 7.26
CA ARG A 131 -0.52 11.78 8.00
C ARG A 131 -0.20 12.54 9.29
N ILE A 132 0.80 12.08 10.05
CA ILE A 132 1.26 12.75 11.27
C ILE A 132 1.80 14.16 10.98
N LEU A 133 2.61 14.30 9.93
CA LEU A 133 3.11 15.61 9.49
C LEU A 133 1.97 16.55 9.08
N PHE A 134 0.92 16.03 8.45
CA PHE A 134 -0.25 16.81 8.03
C PHE A 134 -1.10 17.30 9.22
N ILE A 135 -1.12 16.58 10.35
CA ILE A 135 -1.73 17.09 11.58
C ILE A 135 -0.96 18.32 12.09
N GLY A 136 0.36 18.33 11.92
CA GLY A 136 1.21 19.47 12.25
C GLY A 136 1.31 19.72 13.76
N ASP A 137 1.51 20.97 14.14
CA ASP A 137 1.84 21.37 15.52
C ASP A 137 0.72 21.12 16.53
N GLU A 138 -0.53 20.97 16.06
CA GLU A 138 -1.71 20.68 16.88
C GLU A 138 -1.73 19.25 17.43
N ILE A 139 -0.84 18.36 16.96
CA ILE A 139 -0.84 16.97 17.38
C ILE A 139 -0.53 16.84 18.88
N GLU A 140 -1.33 16.04 19.57
CA GLU A 140 -1.07 15.67 20.97
C GLU A 140 0.02 14.59 21.05
N GLU A 141 0.79 14.59 22.13
CA GLU A 141 1.89 13.63 22.33
C GLU A 141 1.40 12.17 22.23
N ASN A 142 0.25 11.87 22.83
CA ASN A 142 -0.33 10.53 22.77
C ASN A 142 -0.67 10.09 21.34
N GLU A 143 -1.24 11.00 20.54
CA GLU A 143 -1.56 10.74 19.13
C GLU A 143 -0.27 10.58 18.30
N LEU A 144 0.72 11.44 18.53
CA LEU A 144 2.03 11.37 17.88
C LEU A 144 2.70 10.01 18.09
N ILE A 145 2.86 9.60 19.35
CA ILE A 145 3.58 8.37 19.71
C ILE A 145 2.80 7.14 19.26
N SER A 146 1.49 7.10 19.48
CA SER A 146 0.66 5.96 19.08
C SER A 146 0.59 5.79 17.56
N GLY A 147 0.46 6.90 16.82
CA GLY A 147 0.42 6.90 15.36
C GLY A 147 1.74 6.48 14.71
N LEU A 148 2.88 6.78 15.34
CA LEU A 148 4.21 6.43 14.83
C LEU A 148 4.73 5.09 15.33
N LYS A 149 4.06 4.47 16.32
CA LYS A 149 4.41 3.16 16.88
C LYS A 149 4.62 2.06 15.83
N PRO A 150 3.81 1.93 14.75
CA PRO A 150 4.06 0.92 13.72
C PRO A 150 5.42 1.06 13.05
N ILE A 151 5.91 2.29 12.88
CA ILE A 151 7.22 2.57 12.27
C ILE A 151 8.33 2.33 13.29
N LEU A 152 8.17 2.84 14.51
CA LEU A 152 9.16 2.71 15.60
C LEU A 152 9.45 1.25 15.98
N ASN A 153 8.43 0.40 15.96
CA ASN A 153 8.52 -1.02 16.32
C ASN A 153 8.96 -1.93 15.16
N SER A 154 9.39 -1.36 14.04
CA SER A 154 9.82 -2.10 12.85
C SER A 154 11.24 -1.69 12.43
N ASP A 155 11.83 -2.44 11.50
CA ASP A 155 13.10 -2.09 10.84
C ASP A 155 12.90 -1.16 9.63
N SER A 156 11.83 -0.36 9.64
CA SER A 156 11.47 0.52 8.53
C SER A 156 12.55 1.55 8.22
N LEU A 157 12.71 1.86 6.94
CA LEU A 157 13.62 2.89 6.44
C LEU A 157 13.29 4.29 7.01
N TRP A 158 12.03 4.50 7.43
CA TRP A 158 11.56 5.76 8.00
C TRP A 158 11.83 5.91 9.50
N LYS A 159 12.24 4.84 10.20
CA LYS A 159 12.38 4.84 11.66
C LYS A 159 13.30 5.94 12.17
N LYS A 160 14.46 6.13 11.55
CA LYS A 160 15.40 7.18 11.93
C LYS A 160 14.79 8.58 11.77
N THR A 161 14.14 8.84 10.64
CA THR A 161 13.47 10.12 10.37
C THR A 161 12.33 10.39 11.36
N VAL A 162 11.57 9.36 11.72
CA VAL A 162 10.51 9.42 12.72
C VAL A 162 11.07 9.73 14.11
N ILE A 163 12.19 9.12 14.49
CA ILE A 163 12.88 9.42 15.75
C ILE A 163 13.34 10.88 15.80
N ASP A 164 13.98 11.34 14.73
CA ASP A 164 14.43 12.74 14.61
C ASP A 164 13.24 13.71 14.68
N TYR A 165 12.09 13.35 14.09
CA TYR A 165 10.87 14.15 14.13
C TYR A 165 10.30 14.28 15.55
N ILE A 166 10.19 13.16 16.28
CA ILE A 166 9.68 13.17 17.66
C ILE A 166 10.62 13.98 18.57
N LYS A 167 11.93 13.87 18.38
CA LYS A 167 12.90 14.72 19.08
C LYS A 167 12.65 16.21 18.81
N LYS A 168 12.45 16.60 17.55
CA LYS A 168 12.12 17.98 17.18
C LYS A 168 10.80 18.45 17.80
N TYR A 169 9.80 17.58 17.86
CA TYR A 169 8.53 17.86 18.55
C TYR A 169 8.74 18.17 20.05
N TYR A 170 9.55 17.39 20.75
CA TYR A 170 9.85 17.67 22.16
C TYR A 170 10.68 18.95 22.34
N LEU A 171 11.67 19.17 21.48
CA LEU A 171 12.49 20.38 21.50
C LEU A 171 11.66 21.65 21.26
N SER A 172 10.72 21.64 20.31
CA SER A 172 9.86 22.80 20.04
C SER A 172 8.93 23.16 21.19
N ARG A 173 8.69 22.20 22.10
CA ARG A 173 7.88 22.38 23.32
C ARG A 173 8.70 22.63 24.59
N GLY A 174 10.03 22.76 24.47
CA GLY A 174 10.93 22.98 25.61
C GLY A 174 11.17 21.74 26.46
N GLU A 175 10.74 20.55 26.02
CA GLU A 175 10.85 19.29 26.76
C GLU A 175 12.23 18.63 26.52
N LEU A 176 13.30 19.31 26.93
CA LEU A 176 14.70 18.90 26.64
C LEU A 176 15.06 17.51 27.17
N ASN A 177 14.56 17.13 28.35
CA ASN A 177 14.83 15.83 28.95
C ASN A 177 14.22 14.70 28.10
N LYS A 178 12.95 14.82 27.71
CA LYS A 178 12.28 13.84 26.83
C LYS A 178 12.98 13.73 25.48
N ALA A 179 13.37 14.87 24.88
CA ALA A 179 14.11 14.89 23.62
C ALA A 179 15.44 14.12 23.70
N LYS A 180 16.14 14.19 24.85
CA LYS A 180 17.40 13.48 25.09
C LYS A 180 17.18 11.99 25.36
N GLU A 181 16.14 11.65 26.11
CA GLU A 181 15.83 10.28 26.51
C GLU A 181 15.28 9.44 25.36
N PHE A 182 14.55 10.05 24.42
CA PHE A 182 13.85 9.33 23.36
C PHE A 182 14.76 8.45 22.48
N GLU A 183 15.98 8.92 22.15
CA GLU A 183 16.97 8.09 21.42
C GLU A 183 17.42 6.88 22.25
N THR A 184 17.57 7.04 23.57
CA THR A 184 18.07 5.99 24.46
C THR A 184 17.03 4.90 24.76
N THR A 185 15.74 5.23 24.68
CA THR A 185 14.64 4.29 24.96
C THR A 185 14.32 3.38 23.77
N ILE A 186 14.60 3.82 22.53
CA ILE A 186 14.22 3.09 21.30
C ILE A 186 15.39 2.32 20.66
N ILE A 187 16.64 2.64 21.01
CA ILE A 187 17.87 1.94 20.54
C ILE A 187 18.26 0.78 21.49
N LYS A 188 17.34 0.30 22.33
CA LYS A 188 17.47 -0.97 23.07
C LYS A 188 16.63 -2.05 22.42
#